data_AF-V5G7N2-F1
#
_entry.id   AF-V5G7N2-F1
#
_cell.length_a   1.000
_cell.length_b   1.000
_cell.length_c   1.000
_cell.angle_alpha   90.00
_cell.angle_beta   90.00
_cell.angle_gamma   90.00
#
_symmetry.space_group_name_H-M   'P 1'
#
loop_
_entity.id
_entity.type
_entity.pdbx_description
1 polymer ?
#
loop_
_entity_poly.entity_id
_entity_poly.type
_entity_poly.pdbx_seq_one_letter_code
_entity_poly.pdbx_strand_id
1 'polypeptide(L)'
;EEIKKIFAPLTAKVKKSNAFTYIFVSILVLLVSVYFLTYFDFIYWHVSAIARIALIKVLPYFDWRYLKNKQCLIEKLAPSTPSLLFNCDLCENIRNIHVYEDIDEDTLIQRYLELDVPLILTKGLEEWPKHSNFIDDVVKEDAFYYSYPCRLSTSIHRGSSMAGQLLEKVKSFDEFFLHFQNCDLEAMRVFRRFTYRPKFLPPTYS
;
A
#
# COMPACT_ATOMS: atom_id res chain seq x y z
N GLU A 1 19.91 -8.35 -70.75
CA GLU A 1 19.14 -9.21 -69.83
C GLU A 1 20.00 -9.92 -68.78
N GLU A 2 21.20 -10.38 -69.13
CA GLU A 2 22.18 -11.04 -68.25
C GLU A 2 22.46 -10.31 -66.93
N ILE A 3 22.68 -8.99 -66.98
CA ILE A 3 22.97 -8.18 -65.78
C ILE A 3 21.78 -8.18 -64.79
N LYS A 4 20.53 -8.17 -65.30
CA LYS A 4 19.33 -8.23 -64.42
C LYS A 4 19.21 -9.58 -63.70
N LYS A 5 19.65 -10.68 -64.30
CA LYS A 5 19.67 -12.01 -63.66
C LYS A 5 20.70 -12.10 -62.54
N ILE A 6 21.87 -11.46 -62.72
CA ILE A 6 22.96 -11.47 -61.72
C ILE A 6 22.57 -10.69 -60.46
N PHE A 7 21.82 -9.60 -60.60
CA PHE A 7 21.36 -8.78 -59.46
C PHE A 7 19.94 -9.12 -58.94
N ALA A 8 19.27 -10.12 -59.52
CA ALA A 8 17.96 -10.61 -59.07
C ALA A 8 17.93 -11.07 -57.59
N PRO A 9 18.93 -11.81 -57.05
CA PRO A 9 18.87 -12.24 -55.65
C PRO A 9 19.10 -11.10 -54.63
N LEU A 10 19.78 -10.02 -55.05
CA LEU A 10 19.97 -8.82 -54.22
C LEU A 10 18.70 -7.97 -54.18
N THR A 11 17.97 -7.85 -55.29
CA THR A 11 16.73 -7.07 -55.37
C THR A 11 15.49 -7.81 -54.80
N ALA A 12 15.50 -9.15 -54.82
CA ALA A 12 14.43 -9.96 -54.23
C ALA A 12 14.35 -9.87 -52.69
N LYS A 13 15.49 -9.62 -52.01
CA LYS A 13 15.54 -9.40 -50.55
C LYS A 13 15.12 -7.99 -50.13
N VAL A 14 15.30 -6.99 -50.99
CA VAL A 14 14.94 -5.59 -50.71
C VAL A 14 13.44 -5.32 -50.86
N LYS A 15 12.72 -6.18 -51.60
CA LYS A 15 11.26 -6.04 -51.79
C LYS A 15 10.39 -6.73 -50.73
N LYS A 16 10.98 -7.50 -49.80
CA LYS A 16 10.21 -8.22 -48.80
C LYS A 16 10.04 -7.37 -47.54
N SER A 17 8.90 -6.68 -47.50
CA SER A 17 8.23 -6.10 -46.33
C SER A 17 8.70 -4.71 -45.83
N ASN A 18 8.36 -3.67 -46.60
CA ASN A 18 8.16 -2.33 -46.04
C ASN A 18 6.73 -2.12 -45.49
N ALA A 19 5.78 -3.04 -45.72
CA ALA A 19 4.40 -2.89 -45.28
C ALA A 19 4.28 -2.75 -43.75
N PHE A 20 5.05 -3.55 -43.00
CA PHE A 20 5.12 -3.43 -41.55
C PHE A 20 5.69 -2.06 -41.13
N THR A 21 6.69 -1.56 -41.85
CA THR A 21 7.27 -0.23 -41.63
C THR A 21 6.25 0.88 -41.92
N TYR A 22 5.46 0.78 -42.99
CA TYR A 22 4.40 1.75 -43.31
C TYR A 22 3.26 1.72 -42.30
N ILE A 23 2.86 0.53 -41.82
CA ILE A 23 1.85 0.40 -40.76
C ILE A 23 2.38 1.02 -39.47
N PHE A 24 3.62 0.71 -39.08
CA PHE A 24 4.24 1.26 -37.88
C PHE A 24 4.37 2.79 -37.95
N VAL A 25 4.83 3.33 -39.08
CA VAL A 25 4.93 4.78 -39.32
C VAL A 25 3.55 5.43 -39.30
N SER A 26 2.53 4.80 -39.90
CA SER A 26 1.15 5.30 -39.87
C SER A 26 0.59 5.36 -38.44
N ILE A 27 0.82 4.33 -37.62
CA ILE A 27 0.43 4.32 -36.20
C ILE A 27 1.17 5.44 -35.44
N LEU A 28 2.46 5.61 -35.69
CA LEU A 28 3.26 6.62 -35.00
C LEU A 28 2.81 8.04 -35.36
N VAL A 29 2.51 8.31 -36.63
CA VAL A 29 1.94 9.59 -37.07
C VAL A 29 0.57 9.85 -36.43
N LEU A 30 -0.27 8.82 -36.31
CA LEU A 30 -1.57 8.92 -35.65
C LEU A 30 -1.44 9.20 -34.14
N LEU A 31 -0.48 8.58 -33.45
CA LEU A 31 -0.24 8.86 -32.03
C LEU A 31 0.27 10.29 -31.81
N VAL A 32 1.15 10.76 -32.68
CA VAL A 32 1.67 12.14 -32.62
C VAL A 32 0.56 13.15 -32.89
N SER A 33 -0.31 12.92 -33.87
CA SER A 33 -1.43 13.83 -34.14
C SER A 33 -2.44 13.86 -32.99
N VAL A 34 -2.77 12.72 -32.39
CA VAL A 34 -3.62 12.65 -31.20
C VAL A 34 -2.98 13.41 -30.04
N TYR A 35 -1.67 13.27 -29.83
CA TYR A 35 -0.94 14.03 -28.80
C TYR A 35 -1.08 15.55 -29.01
N PHE A 36 -0.89 16.04 -30.23
CA PHE A 36 -1.10 17.47 -30.51
C PHE A 36 -2.55 17.93 -30.26
N LEU A 37 -3.54 17.09 -30.57
CA LEU A 37 -4.94 17.41 -30.30
C LEU A 37 -5.27 17.49 -28.80
N THR A 38 -4.47 16.88 -27.92
CA THR A 38 -4.65 16.99 -26.47
C THR A 38 -4.26 18.36 -25.89
N TYR A 39 -3.64 19.25 -26.67
CA TYR A 39 -3.44 20.64 -26.25
C TYR A 39 -4.75 21.45 -26.17
N PHE A 40 -5.84 20.93 -26.75
CA PHE A 40 -7.16 21.53 -26.60
C PHE A 40 -7.91 20.86 -25.44
N ASP A 41 -8.27 21.65 -24.43
CA ASP A 41 -8.89 21.16 -23.18
C ASP A 41 -10.16 20.31 -23.41
N PHE A 42 -10.99 20.71 -24.38
CA PHE A 42 -12.19 19.97 -24.74
C PHE A 42 -11.88 18.55 -25.25
N ILE A 43 -10.92 18.43 -26.16
CA ILE A 43 -10.52 17.14 -26.74
C ILE A 43 -9.82 16.30 -25.67
N TYR A 44 -8.95 16.92 -24.87
CA TYR A 44 -8.28 16.27 -23.74
C TYR A 44 -9.27 15.60 -22.79
N TRP A 45 -10.33 16.30 -22.38
CA TRP A 45 -11.33 15.77 -21.47
C TRP A 45 -12.04 14.53 -22.05
N HIS A 46 -12.45 14.60 -23.32
CA HIS A 46 -13.11 13.47 -24.00
C HIS A 46 -12.19 12.28 -24.24
N VAL A 47 -10.96 12.51 -24.69
CA VAL A 47 -9.96 11.45 -24.88
C VAL A 47 -9.62 10.78 -23.55
N SER A 48 -9.47 11.55 -22.47
CA SER A 48 -9.24 11.04 -21.12
C SER A 48 -10.42 10.20 -20.61
N ALA A 49 -11.67 10.65 -20.83
CA ALA A 49 -12.86 9.90 -20.47
C ALA A 49 -12.95 8.57 -21.22
N ILE A 50 -12.73 8.58 -22.55
CA ILE A 50 -12.75 7.37 -23.38
C ILE A 50 -11.63 6.40 -22.95
N ALA A 51 -10.42 6.90 -22.70
CA ALA A 51 -9.30 6.09 -22.24
C ALA A 51 -9.59 5.42 -20.89
N ARG A 52 -10.19 6.15 -19.94
CA ARG A 52 -10.61 5.60 -18.64
C ARG A 52 -11.66 4.49 -18.80
N ILE A 53 -12.67 4.70 -19.64
CA ILE A 53 -13.70 3.69 -19.91
C ILE A 53 -13.09 2.44 -20.55
N ALA A 54 -12.20 2.62 -21.52
CA ALA A 54 -11.50 1.50 -22.15
C ALA A 54 -10.67 0.71 -21.13
N LEU A 55 -9.92 1.40 -20.25
CA LEU A 55 -9.14 0.77 -19.19
C LEU A 55 -10.03 -0.03 -18.22
N ILE A 56 -11.19 0.51 -17.85
CA ILE A 56 -12.19 -0.21 -17.03
C ILE A 56 -12.70 -1.46 -17.74
N LYS A 57 -12.94 -1.40 -19.05
CA LYS A 57 -13.41 -2.54 -19.84
C LYS A 57 -12.34 -3.61 -20.08
N VAL A 58 -11.06 -3.27 -19.97
CA VAL A 58 -9.94 -4.22 -20.08
C VAL A 58 -9.69 -4.96 -18.75
N LEU A 59 -10.10 -4.39 -17.61
CA LEU A 59 -9.96 -5.01 -16.28
C LEU A 59 -10.33 -6.52 -16.22
N PRO A 60 -11.46 -7.00 -16.78
CA PRO A 60 -11.85 -8.41 -16.67
C PRO A 60 -11.04 -9.37 -17.57
N TYR A 61 -10.33 -8.88 -18.58
CA TYR A 61 -9.64 -9.73 -19.58
C TYR A 61 -8.18 -10.01 -19.24
N PHE A 62 -7.62 -9.29 -18.27
CA PHE A 62 -6.22 -9.41 -17.89
C PHE A 62 -6.09 -9.78 -16.42
N ASP A 63 -5.14 -10.64 -16.08
CA ASP A 63 -4.93 -11.07 -14.70
C ASP A 63 -4.14 -10.00 -13.92
N TRP A 64 -4.86 -9.08 -13.27
CA TRP A 64 -4.26 -8.02 -12.44
C TRP A 64 -3.81 -8.52 -11.06
N ARG A 65 -3.94 -9.82 -10.73
CA ARG A 65 -3.64 -10.34 -9.37
C ARG A 65 -2.20 -10.08 -8.94
N TYR A 66 -1.24 -10.02 -9.87
CA TYR A 66 0.16 -9.69 -9.56
C TYR A 66 0.35 -8.25 -9.06
N LEU A 67 -0.58 -7.33 -9.36
CA LEU A 67 -0.55 -5.94 -8.89
C LEU A 67 -1.18 -5.77 -7.51
N LYS A 68 -2.06 -6.70 -7.09
CA LYS A 68 -2.64 -6.72 -5.73
C LYS A 68 -1.58 -6.74 -4.64
N ASN A 69 -0.44 -7.37 -4.91
CA ASN A 69 0.69 -7.50 -3.98
C ASN A 69 1.77 -6.42 -4.18
N LYS A 70 1.64 -5.55 -5.19
CA LYS A 70 2.58 -4.43 -5.37
C LYS A 70 2.13 -3.28 -4.47
N GLN A 71 3.06 -2.80 -3.64
CA GLN A 71 2.73 -1.98 -2.46
C GLN A 71 2.18 -0.58 -2.76
N CYS A 72 2.17 -0.10 -4.00
CA CYS A 72 1.54 1.16 -4.42
C CYS A 72 1.49 1.20 -5.96
N LEU A 73 0.31 1.35 -6.57
CA LEU A 73 0.16 1.64 -8.02
C LEU A 73 0.32 3.14 -8.32
N ILE A 74 0.17 3.98 -7.30
CA ILE A 74 0.35 5.42 -7.33
C ILE A 74 1.56 5.68 -6.44
N GLU A 75 2.63 6.25 -6.97
CA GLU A 75 3.72 6.75 -6.13
C GLU A 75 3.10 7.69 -5.09
N LYS A 76 3.27 7.39 -3.81
CA LYS A 76 3.17 8.44 -2.81
C LYS A 76 4.15 9.50 -3.28
N LEU A 77 3.65 10.71 -3.57
CA LEU A 77 4.49 11.90 -3.66
C LEU A 77 5.51 11.75 -2.54
N ALA A 78 6.80 11.71 -2.91
CA ALA A 78 7.88 11.46 -1.96
C ALA A 78 7.55 12.27 -0.71
N PRO A 79 7.60 11.69 0.50
CA PRO A 79 7.39 12.47 1.69
C PRO A 79 8.47 13.56 1.61
N SER A 80 8.07 14.78 1.24
CA SER A 80 8.87 15.98 1.40
C SER A 80 9.33 15.86 2.83
N THR A 81 10.63 15.61 3.00
CA THR A 81 11.28 15.24 4.26
C THR A 81 10.40 15.68 5.42
N PRO A 82 9.69 14.77 6.09
CA PRO A 82 9.22 15.11 7.40
C PRO A 82 10.52 15.07 8.20
N SER A 83 11.29 16.16 8.13
CA SER A 83 11.64 16.78 9.40
C SER A 83 10.34 16.71 10.16
N LEU A 84 10.28 15.82 11.15
CA LEU A 84 9.37 15.94 12.25
C LEU A 84 9.55 17.36 12.79
N LEU A 85 8.98 18.36 12.11
CA LEU A 85 8.22 19.39 12.77
C LEU A 85 7.11 18.59 13.44
N PHE A 86 7.47 17.99 14.58
CA PHE A 86 6.61 18.02 15.73
C PHE A 86 6.18 19.49 15.80
N ASN A 87 5.03 19.79 15.22
CA ASN A 87 4.39 21.08 15.41
C ASN A 87 3.98 21.06 16.88
N CYS A 88 4.92 21.43 17.75
CA CYS A 88 4.69 21.59 19.17
C CYS A 88 3.46 22.48 19.40
N ASP A 89 3.21 23.44 18.51
CA ASP A 89 1.99 24.28 18.44
C ASP A 89 0.67 23.48 18.53
N LEU A 90 0.61 22.27 17.97
CA LEU A 90 -0.60 21.43 18.01
C LEU A 90 -0.75 20.73 19.38
N CYS A 91 0.36 20.43 20.04
CA CYS A 91 0.39 19.82 21.37
C CYS A 91 0.34 20.87 22.51
N GLU A 92 0.81 22.09 22.28
CA GLU A 92 0.84 23.19 23.24
C GLU A 92 -0.56 23.61 23.70
N ASN A 93 -1.57 23.41 22.84
CA ASN A 93 -2.97 23.67 23.17
C ASN A 93 -3.68 22.51 23.89
N ILE A 94 -3.07 21.31 23.93
CA ILE A 94 -3.65 20.14 24.60
C ILE A 94 -3.30 20.19 26.08
N ARG A 95 -4.06 21.00 26.84
CA ARG A 95 -3.85 21.17 28.28
C ARG A 95 -4.36 20.00 29.12
N ASN A 96 -5.39 19.31 28.63
CA ASN A 96 -6.04 18.21 29.31
C ASN A 96 -6.60 17.24 28.28
N ILE A 97 -6.41 15.94 28.49
CA ILE A 97 -6.99 14.88 27.68
C ILE A 97 -8.18 14.32 28.43
N HIS A 98 -9.36 14.39 27.82
CA HIS A 98 -10.56 13.87 28.44
C HIS A 98 -10.48 12.35 28.60
N VAL A 99 -10.83 11.85 29.78
CA VAL A 99 -10.87 10.42 30.09
C VAL A 99 -12.33 10.02 30.34
N TYR A 100 -12.84 9.10 29.54
CA TYR A 100 -14.17 8.52 29.71
C TYR A 100 -14.07 7.01 29.90
N GLU A 101 -15.00 6.46 30.68
CA GLU A 101 -15.19 5.02 30.74
C GLU A 101 -15.87 4.54 29.46
N ASP A 102 -17.04 5.08 29.15
CA ASP A 102 -17.80 4.81 27.94
C ASP A 102 -18.30 6.12 27.33
N ILE A 103 -18.45 6.13 26.01
CA ILE A 103 -18.93 7.29 25.26
C ILE A 103 -19.87 6.81 24.15
N ASP A 104 -20.92 7.58 23.92
CA ASP A 104 -21.82 7.35 22.80
C ASP A 104 -21.10 7.52 21.45
N GLU A 105 -21.46 6.69 20.46
CA GLU A 105 -20.77 6.63 19.16
C GLU A 105 -20.87 7.95 18.39
N ASP A 106 -22.04 8.59 18.38
CA ASP A 106 -22.24 9.87 17.69
C ASP A 106 -21.39 10.97 18.34
N THR A 107 -21.32 10.95 19.68
CA THR A 107 -20.51 11.90 20.44
C THR A 107 -19.02 11.69 20.19
N LEU A 108 -18.56 10.43 20.16
CA LEU A 108 -17.17 10.08 19.86
C LEU A 108 -16.77 10.55 18.45
N ILE A 109 -17.63 10.30 17.46
CA ILE A 109 -17.37 10.70 16.08
C ILE A 109 -17.33 12.22 15.96
N GLN A 110 -18.41 12.90 16.33
CA GLN A 110 -18.58 14.33 16.06
C GLN A 110 -17.66 15.22 16.89
N ARG A 111 -17.39 14.86 18.15
CA ARG A 111 -16.63 15.72 19.07
C ARG A 111 -15.15 15.39 19.17
N TYR A 112 -14.76 14.17 18.80
CA TYR A 112 -13.38 13.71 18.97
C TYR A 112 -12.74 13.28 17.66
N LEU A 113 -13.35 12.35 16.91
CA LEU A 113 -12.73 11.84 15.69
C LEU A 113 -12.73 12.85 14.54
N GLU A 114 -13.83 13.56 14.29
CA GLU A 114 -13.93 14.55 13.21
C GLU A 114 -13.13 15.83 13.47
N LEU A 115 -12.87 16.11 14.75
CA LEU A 115 -12.15 17.30 15.20
C LEU A 115 -10.68 17.01 15.57
N ASP A 116 -10.21 15.79 15.37
CA ASP A 116 -8.87 15.31 15.75
C ASP A 116 -8.50 15.61 17.22
N VAL A 117 -9.50 15.56 18.12
CA VAL A 117 -9.32 15.83 19.55
C VAL A 117 -8.96 14.53 20.28
N PRO A 118 -7.84 14.49 21.03
CA PRO A 118 -7.46 13.29 21.76
C PRO A 118 -8.42 13.00 22.92
N LEU A 119 -8.70 11.72 23.14
CA LEU A 119 -9.36 11.23 24.35
C LEU A 119 -8.78 9.90 24.79
N ILE A 120 -9.05 9.52 26.04
CA ILE A 120 -8.72 8.22 26.59
C ILE A 120 -10.02 7.50 26.94
N LEU A 121 -10.20 6.31 26.38
CA LEU A 121 -11.28 5.39 26.74
C LEU A 121 -10.72 4.28 27.62
N THR A 122 -11.28 4.10 28.81
CA THR A 122 -10.81 3.08 29.75
C THR A 122 -11.54 1.74 29.60
N LYS A 123 -12.79 1.74 29.10
CA LYS A 123 -13.56 0.51 28.85
C LYS A 123 -12.95 -0.32 27.73
N GLY A 124 -12.89 -1.63 27.94
CA GLY A 124 -12.33 -2.61 27.00
C GLY A 124 -10.86 -2.97 27.27
N LEU A 125 -10.11 -2.17 28.02
CA LEU A 125 -8.78 -2.55 28.53
C LEU A 125 -8.86 -3.65 29.59
N GLU A 126 -10.03 -3.87 30.18
CA GLU A 126 -10.24 -4.94 31.15
C GLU A 126 -10.13 -6.33 30.54
N GLU A 127 -10.51 -6.45 29.26
CA GLU A 127 -10.46 -7.68 28.47
C GLU A 127 -9.07 -7.93 27.86
N TRP A 128 -8.17 -6.95 27.96
CA TRP A 128 -6.80 -7.12 27.49
C TRP A 128 -6.01 -8.03 28.44
N PRO A 129 -5.00 -8.75 27.92
CA PRO A 129 -4.23 -9.68 28.71
C PRO A 129 -3.37 -8.90 29.71
N LYS A 130 -3.72 -9.00 30.99
CA LYS A 130 -3.03 -8.32 32.10
C LYS A 130 -1.82 -9.10 32.65
N HIS A 131 -1.59 -10.31 32.14
CA HIS A 131 -0.51 -11.17 32.60
C HIS A 131 0.80 -10.79 31.90
N SER A 132 1.91 -10.84 32.66
CA SER A 132 3.26 -10.53 32.15
C SER A 132 3.71 -11.48 31.03
N ASN A 133 3.10 -12.67 30.95
CA ASN A 133 3.47 -13.72 30.00
C ASN A 133 2.76 -13.57 28.64
N PHE A 134 2.00 -12.50 28.40
CA PHE A 134 1.23 -12.31 27.16
C PHE A 134 2.10 -12.47 25.91
N ILE A 135 3.29 -11.86 25.92
CA ILE A 135 4.23 -11.95 24.80
C ILE A 135 4.71 -13.40 24.60
N ASP A 136 4.95 -14.14 25.68
CA ASP A 136 5.35 -15.54 25.61
C ASP A 136 4.24 -16.42 25.05
N ASP A 137 2.99 -16.15 25.41
CA ASP A 137 1.84 -16.90 24.92
C ASP A 137 1.57 -16.63 23.43
N VAL A 138 1.79 -15.40 22.96
CA VAL A 138 1.73 -15.07 21.52
C VAL A 138 2.86 -15.74 20.73
N VAL A 139 4.08 -15.80 21.28
CA VAL A 139 5.24 -16.42 20.62
C VAL A 139 5.11 -17.94 20.49
N LYS A 140 4.35 -18.60 21.38
CA LYS A 140 4.07 -20.05 21.30
C LYS A 140 3.18 -20.44 20.12
N GLU A 141 2.46 -19.51 19.52
CA GLU A 141 1.59 -19.80 18.39
C GLU A 141 2.39 -19.84 17.08
N ASP A 142 2.47 -21.01 16.45
CA ASP A 142 3.27 -21.24 15.23
C ASP A 142 2.97 -20.22 14.12
N ALA A 143 1.67 -19.98 13.88
CA ALA A 143 1.22 -19.02 12.86
C ALA A 143 1.73 -17.60 13.11
N PHE A 144 1.89 -17.20 14.38
CA PHE A 144 2.53 -15.93 14.70
C PHE A 144 4.06 -16.04 14.65
N TYR A 145 4.65 -17.08 15.26
CA TYR A 145 6.09 -17.27 15.36
C TYR A 145 6.76 -17.21 13.98
N TYR A 146 6.25 -17.96 13.02
CA TYR A 146 6.80 -18.09 11.67
C TYR A 146 6.39 -16.96 10.71
N SER A 147 5.56 -16.02 11.16
CA SER A 147 5.12 -14.91 10.32
C SER A 147 6.24 -13.89 10.08
N TYR A 148 6.19 -13.20 8.94
CA TYR A 148 7.13 -12.14 8.60
C TYR A 148 6.46 -10.76 8.72
N PRO A 149 7.05 -9.83 9.49
CA PRO A 149 6.54 -8.47 9.55
C PRO A 149 6.72 -7.77 8.19
N CYS A 150 5.65 -7.16 7.68
CA CYS A 150 5.69 -6.43 6.42
C CYS A 150 6.24 -5.00 6.59
N ARG A 151 6.23 -4.47 7.81
CA ARG A 151 6.96 -3.25 8.20
C ARG A 151 7.68 -3.53 9.51
N LEU A 152 8.95 -3.17 9.57
CA LEU A 152 9.78 -3.34 10.75
C LEU A 152 10.65 -2.10 10.95
N SER A 153 10.61 -1.55 12.16
CA SER A 153 11.48 -0.48 12.63
C SER A 153 11.99 -0.88 14.01
N THR A 154 13.30 -1.04 14.15
CA THR A 154 13.91 -1.53 15.40
C THR A 154 15.35 -1.07 15.54
N SER A 155 15.82 -0.95 16.79
CA SER A 155 17.23 -0.76 17.12
C SER A 155 18.07 -2.05 17.08
N ILE A 156 17.43 -3.23 17.04
CA ILE A 156 18.06 -4.49 17.48
C ILE A 156 18.69 -5.29 16.32
N HIS A 157 18.22 -5.14 15.07
CA HIS A 157 18.85 -5.75 13.89
C HIS A 157 18.28 -5.21 12.56
N ARG A 158 19.10 -5.16 11.49
CA ARG A 158 18.70 -4.76 10.12
C ARG A 158 18.67 -5.96 9.16
N GLY A 159 17.82 -6.95 9.43
CA GLY A 159 17.65 -8.13 8.57
C GLY A 159 16.23 -8.67 8.66
N SER A 160 15.78 -9.42 7.64
CA SER A 160 14.48 -10.11 7.68
C SER A 160 14.55 -11.19 8.77
N SER A 161 13.72 -11.07 9.80
CA SER A 161 13.56 -12.06 10.86
C SER A 161 12.07 -12.33 11.04
N MET A 162 11.74 -13.58 11.36
CA MET A 162 10.37 -13.96 11.72
C MET A 162 9.95 -13.23 12.99
N ALA A 163 8.65 -13.01 13.17
CA ALA A 163 8.11 -12.24 14.29
C ALA A 163 8.47 -12.87 15.66
N GLY A 164 8.42 -14.20 15.77
CA GLY A 164 8.82 -14.91 16.98
C GLY A 164 10.29 -14.68 17.33
N GLN A 165 11.18 -14.83 16.34
CA GLN A 165 12.62 -14.60 16.52
C GLN A 165 12.94 -13.15 16.92
N LEU A 166 12.18 -12.17 16.43
CA LEU A 166 12.34 -10.77 16.83
C LEU A 166 12.02 -10.59 18.32
N LEU A 167 10.91 -11.17 18.79
CA LEU A 167 10.51 -11.08 20.20
C LEU A 167 11.44 -11.86 21.13
N GLU A 168 12.01 -12.99 20.68
CA GLU A 168 13.02 -13.71 21.45
C GLU A 168 14.32 -12.91 21.57
N LYS A 169 14.79 -12.29 20.48
CA LYS A 169 15.99 -11.45 20.49
C LYS A 169 15.85 -10.23 21.38
N VAL A 170 14.67 -9.62 21.41
CA VAL A 170 14.38 -8.48 22.28
C VAL A 170 14.74 -8.76 23.74
N LYS A 171 14.53 -10.00 24.21
CA LYS A 171 14.82 -10.38 25.60
C LYS A 171 16.29 -10.30 25.99
N SER A 172 17.22 -10.22 25.03
CA SER A 172 18.65 -10.07 25.30
C SER A 172 19.11 -8.61 25.38
N PHE A 173 18.20 -7.64 25.27
CA PHE A 173 18.51 -6.21 25.32
C PHE A 173 17.74 -5.55 26.46
N ASP A 174 18.46 -4.81 27.31
CA ASP A 174 17.83 -4.04 28.39
C ASP A 174 17.13 -2.78 27.85
N GLU A 175 17.68 -2.18 26.80
CA GLU A 175 17.14 -0.98 26.14
C GLU A 175 16.95 -1.25 24.65
N PHE A 176 15.69 -1.15 24.19
CA PHE A 176 15.38 -1.34 22.79
C PHE A 176 14.06 -0.65 22.40
N PHE A 177 13.87 -0.49 21.10
CA PHE A 177 12.54 -0.30 20.53
C PHE A 177 12.29 -1.31 19.43
N LEU A 178 11.05 -1.79 19.37
CA LEU A 178 10.57 -2.68 18.34
C LEU A 178 9.17 -2.23 17.92
N HIS A 179 9.06 -1.78 16.69
CA HIS A 179 7.78 -1.47 16.05
C HIS A 179 7.67 -2.28 14.78
N PHE A 180 6.66 -3.15 14.71
CA PHE A 180 6.41 -3.95 13.51
C PHE A 180 4.92 -4.03 13.19
N GLN A 181 4.63 -4.23 11.91
CA GLN A 181 3.30 -4.52 11.40
C GLN A 181 3.30 -5.93 10.82
N ASN A 182 2.36 -6.76 11.26
CA ASN A 182 2.12 -8.07 10.68
C ASN A 182 1.08 -7.97 9.55
N CYS A 183 1.41 -8.47 8.36
CA CYS A 183 0.48 -8.53 7.23
C CYS A 183 0.00 -9.96 6.94
N ASP A 184 0.47 -10.95 7.68
CA ASP A 184 0.01 -12.33 7.57
C ASP A 184 -1.37 -12.47 8.22
N LEU A 185 -2.35 -12.92 7.44
CA LEU A 185 -3.73 -13.08 7.89
C LEU A 185 -3.86 -14.11 9.01
N GLU A 186 -3.09 -15.18 8.97
CA GLU A 186 -3.16 -16.25 9.97
C GLU A 186 -2.58 -15.77 11.30
N ALA A 187 -1.42 -15.11 11.25
CA ALA A 187 -0.81 -14.49 12.41
C ALA A 187 -1.71 -13.41 13.03
N MET A 188 -2.34 -12.57 12.21
CA MET A 188 -3.29 -11.57 12.68
C MET A 188 -4.54 -12.19 13.32
N ARG A 189 -5.06 -13.29 12.78
CA ARG A 189 -6.21 -14.01 13.36
C ARG A 189 -5.89 -14.59 14.72
N VAL A 190 -4.70 -15.15 14.88
CA VAL A 190 -4.20 -15.66 16.16
C VAL A 190 -4.06 -14.52 17.17
N PHE A 191 -3.40 -13.43 16.79
CA PHE A 191 -3.19 -12.28 17.66
C PHE A 191 -4.51 -11.69 18.18
N ARG A 192 -5.55 -11.63 17.33
CA ARG A 192 -6.90 -11.17 17.71
C ARG A 192 -7.58 -12.00 18.80
N ARG A 193 -7.14 -13.24 19.05
CA ARG A 193 -7.68 -14.05 20.16
C ARG A 193 -7.22 -13.53 21.52
N PHE A 194 -6.07 -12.85 21.55
CA PHE A 194 -5.51 -12.32 22.78
C PHE A 194 -5.93 -10.88 23.07
N THR A 195 -6.31 -10.12 22.04
CA THR A 195 -6.63 -8.69 22.19
C THR A 195 -8.09 -8.41 21.89
N TYR A 196 -8.74 -7.61 22.73
CA TYR A 196 -10.09 -7.13 22.47
C TYR A 196 -10.11 -6.02 21.40
N ARG A 197 -11.05 -6.11 20.45
CA ARG A 197 -11.33 -5.05 19.46
C ARG A 197 -12.29 -4.03 20.08
N PRO A 198 -11.93 -2.74 20.17
CA PRO A 198 -12.86 -1.72 20.63
C PRO A 198 -14.12 -1.63 19.76
N LYS A 199 -15.30 -1.46 20.39
CA LYS A 199 -16.61 -1.48 19.71
C LYS A 199 -16.81 -0.35 18.72
N PHE A 200 -16.19 0.81 18.96
CA PHE A 200 -16.28 1.99 18.11
C PHE A 200 -15.49 1.88 16.80
N LEU A 201 -14.69 0.81 16.62
CA LEU A 201 -14.00 0.61 15.35
C LEU A 201 -14.97 0.03 14.32
N PRO A 202 -14.98 0.53 13.07
CA PRO A 202 -15.90 0.07 12.03
C PRO A 202 -15.80 -1.44 11.82
N PRO A 203 -16.88 -2.14 11.44
CA PRO A 203 -16.85 -3.60 11.27
C PRO A 203 -15.81 -3.98 10.19
N THR A 204 -14.94 -4.93 10.50
CA THR A 204 -14.11 -5.57 9.47
C THR A 204 -14.95 -6.58 8.72
N TYR A 205 -15.10 -6.42 7.42
CA TYR A 205 -15.58 -7.50 6.56
C TYR A 205 -14.63 -8.70 6.71
N SER A 206 -15.15 -9.81 7.24
CA SER A 206 -14.45 -11.08 7.44
C SER A 206 -14.21 -11.80 6.13
#